data_AF-A0A366KYX4-F1
#
_entry.id   AF-A0A366KYX4-F1
#
_cell.length_a   1.000
_cell.length_b   1.000
_cell.length_c   1.000
_cell.angle_alpha   90.00
_cell.angle_beta   90.00
_cell.angle_gamma   90.00
#
_symmetry.space_group_name_H-M   'P 1'
#
loop_
_entity.id
_entity.type
_entity.pdbx_description
1 polymer ?
#
loop_
_entity_poly.entity_id
_entity_poly.type
_entity_poly.pdbx_seq_one_letter_code
_entity_poly.pdbx_strand_id
1 'polypeptide(L)' 'MIPKGQYSGGIVVVWDQGWYDTIAPNDARADQEKFLPEELGKGSVKIKINGRKVNGEFALVKTKGIGPNAWLLITH' A
#
# COMPACT_ATOMS: atom_id res chain seq x y z
N MET A 1 -7.98 -21.52 -3.33
CA MET A 1 -9.45 -21.58 -3.14
C MET A 1 -9.72 -21.31 -1.67
N ILE A 2 -10.40 -20.21 -1.32
CA ILE A 2 -10.79 -19.91 0.06
C ILE A 2 -12.11 -20.65 0.34
N PRO A 3 -12.25 -21.43 1.45
CA PRO A 3 -13.49 -22.13 1.76
C PRO A 3 -14.67 -21.17 1.94
N LYS A 4 -15.84 -21.54 1.40
CA LYS A 4 -17.09 -20.77 1.59
C LYS A 4 -17.42 -20.69 3.10
N GLY A 5 -17.61 -19.47 3.61
CA GLY A 5 -17.97 -19.21 5.02
C GLY A 5 -16.94 -18.39 5.80
N GLN A 6 -15.73 -18.18 5.26
CA GLN A 6 -14.80 -17.17 5.77
C GLN A 6 -15.00 -15.83 5.05
N TYR A 7 -14.72 -14.72 5.74
CA TYR A 7 -14.69 -13.38 5.16
C TYR A 7 -13.82 -13.42 3.89
N SER A 8 -14.37 -13.03 2.73
CA SER A 8 -13.83 -13.22 1.35
C SER A 8 -14.32 -14.47 0.58
N GLY A 9 -15.60 -14.84 0.68
CA GLY A 9 -16.17 -15.88 -0.17
C GLY A 9 -16.28 -15.46 -1.65
N GLY A 10 -15.48 -16.05 -2.53
CA GLY A 10 -15.50 -15.77 -3.98
C GLY A 10 -14.29 -16.31 -4.75
N ILE A 11 -14.27 -16.12 -6.08
CA ILE A 11 -13.09 -16.41 -6.91
C ILE A 11 -12.03 -15.34 -6.62
N VAL A 12 -10.85 -15.78 -6.20
CA VAL A 12 -9.69 -14.92 -5.94
C VAL A 12 -8.69 -15.10 -7.08
N VAL A 13 -8.26 -13.99 -7.67
CA VAL A 13 -7.25 -13.95 -8.73
C VAL A 13 -6.16 -12.98 -8.34
N VAL A 14 -4.90 -13.33 -8.61
CA VAL A 14 -3.79 -12.38 -8.59
C VAL A 14 -3.98 -11.44 -9.79
N TRP A 15 -4.59 -10.28 -9.55
CA TRP A 15 -4.86 -9.32 -10.63
C TRP A 15 -3.58 -8.59 -11.05
N ASP A 16 -2.69 -8.26 -10.12
CA ASP A 16 -1.37 -7.71 -10.39
C ASP A 16 -0.36 -8.19 -9.34
N GLN A 17 0.93 -8.16 -9.68
CA GLN A 17 2.03 -8.56 -8.81
C GLN A 17 3.31 -7.81 -9.19
N GLY A 18 4.13 -7.48 -8.19
CA GLY A 18 5.41 -6.81 -8.37
C GLY A 18 6.08 -6.53 -7.03
N TRP A 19 6.94 -5.52 -7.00
CA TRP A 19 7.52 -4.96 -5.79
C TRP A 19 7.23 -3.46 -5.72
N TYR A 20 7.53 -2.85 -4.58
CA TYR A 20 7.43 -1.41 -4.40
C TYR A 20 8.74 -0.88 -3.84
N ASP A 21 9.01 0.39 -4.13
CA ASP A 21 10.10 1.14 -3.52
C ASP A 21 9.51 2.15 -2.53
N THR A 22 10.17 2.31 -1.38
CA THR A 22 9.87 3.37 -0.43
C THR A 22 10.49 4.69 -0.90
N ILE A 23 9.80 5.81 -0.72
CA ILE A 23 10.37 7.13 -1.00
C ILE A 23 11.04 7.69 0.27
N ALA A 24 11.96 6.91 0.83
CA ALA A 24 12.71 7.30 2.01
C ALA A 24 13.78 8.35 1.64
N PRO A 25 14.10 9.30 2.52
CA PRO A 25 15.15 10.29 2.27
C PRO A 25 16.58 9.71 2.27
N ASN A 26 16.76 8.45 2.70
CA ASN A 26 18.04 7.74 2.67
C ASN A 26 17.87 6.36 2.01
N ASP A 27 18.89 5.92 1.28
CA ASP A 27 18.92 4.65 0.54
C ASP A 27 19.40 3.46 1.39
N ALA A 28 19.83 3.70 2.63
CA ALA A 28 20.21 2.63 3.53
C ALA A 28 18.99 1.74 3.83
N ARG A 29 19.12 0.43 3.54
CA ARG A 29 18.05 -0.55 3.74
C ARG A 29 17.43 -0.53 5.15
N ALA A 30 18.27 -0.38 6.18
CA ALA A 30 17.81 -0.31 7.57
C ALA A 30 16.91 0.90 7.84
N ASP A 31 17.13 2.00 7.13
CA ASP A 31 16.31 3.20 7.24
C ASP A 31 15.00 3.04 6.47
N GLN A 32 15.03 2.40 5.30
CA GLN A 32 13.82 2.06 4.52
C GLN A 32 12.88 1.12 5.27
N GLU A 33 13.42 0.11 5.96
CA GLU A 33 12.64 -0.86 6.75
C GLU A 33 11.90 -0.21 7.92
N LYS A 34 12.43 0.88 8.49
CA LYS A 34 11.78 1.66 9.56
C LYS A 34 10.86 2.75 9.02
N PHE A 35 11.23 3.35 7.89
CA PHE A 35 10.55 4.51 7.33
C PHE A 35 9.10 4.21 6.95
N LEU A 36 8.84 3.10 6.26
CA LEU A 36 7.49 2.78 5.78
C LEU A 36 6.48 2.53 6.92
N PRO A 37 6.79 1.74 7.97
CA PRO A 37 5.94 1.63 9.16
C PRO A 37 5.65 2.97 9.86
N GLU A 38 6.64 3.86 9.94
CA GLU A 38 6.47 5.19 10.54
C GLU A 38 5.50 6.06 9.74
N GLU A 39 5.67 6.11 8.41
CA GLU A 39 4.78 6.85 7.50
C GLU A 39 3.35 6.28 7.52
N LEU A 40 3.21 4.96 7.63
CA LEU A 40 1.92 4.29 7.80
C LEU A 40 1.26 4.68 9.12
N GLY A 41 2.04 4.75 10.21
CA GLY A 41 1.57 5.23 11.51
C GLY A 41 1.12 6.69 11.47
N LYS A 42 1.81 7.55 10.72
CA LYS A 42 1.44 8.95 10.50
C LYS A 42 0.20 9.12 9.61
N GLY A 43 -0.18 8.08 8.87
CA GLY A 43 -1.34 8.12 7.98
C GLY A 43 -1.05 8.75 6.61
N SER A 44 0.21 8.80 6.18
CA SER A 44 0.60 9.35 4.89
C SER A 44 1.78 8.57 4.37
N VAL A 45 1.56 7.75 3.33
CA VAL A 45 2.58 6.88 2.76
C VAL A 45 2.74 7.23 1.29
N LYS A 46 3.99 7.35 0.82
CA LYS A 46 4.29 7.43 -0.61
C LYS A 46 5.16 6.24 -1.02
N ILE A 47 4.76 5.58 -2.10
CA ILE A 47 5.46 4.42 -2.65
C ILE A 47 5.50 4.51 -4.17
N LYS A 48 6.53 3.93 -4.74
CA LYS A 48 6.58 3.64 -6.18
C LYS A 48 6.25 2.18 -6.38
N ILE A 49 5.22 1.89 -7.16
CA ILE A 49 4.81 0.51 -7.49
C ILE A 49 5.48 0.11 -8.80
N ASN A 50 6.09 -1.08 -8.80
CA ASN A 50 6.69 -1.73 -9.97
C ASN A 50 5.96 -3.05 -10.23
N GLY A 51 4.72 -2.96 -10.72
CA GLY A 51 3.84 -4.08 -11.02
C GLY A 51 3.88 -4.50 -12.50
N ARG A 52 3.15 -5.56 -12.84
CA ARG A 52 2.97 -5.95 -14.25
C ARG A 52 1.93 -5.08 -14.94
N LYS A 53 0.90 -4.64 -14.22
CA LYS A 53 -0.17 -3.78 -14.76
C LYS A 53 -0.08 -2.36 -14.22
N VAL A 54 0.16 -2.19 -12.93
CA VAL A 54 0.23 -0.90 -12.27
C VAL A 54 1.68 -0.52 -12.04
N ASN A 55 2.05 0.64 -12.55
CA ASN A 55 3.39 1.22 -12.38
C ASN A 55 3.27 2.71 -12.10
N GLY A 56 4.12 3.25 -11.23
CA GLY A 56 4.16 4.68 -10.94
C GLY A 56 4.16 5.01 -9.45
N GLU A 57 4.06 6.29 -9.15
CA GLU A 57 4.06 6.81 -7.79
C GLU A 57 2.64 6.97 -7.25
N PHE A 58 2.43 6.49 -6.03
CA PHE A 58 1.16 6.51 -5.35
C PHE A 58 1.32 7.07 -3.95
N ALA A 59 0.30 7.81 -3.51
CA ALA A 59 0.15 8.27 -2.15
C ALA A 59 -1.07 7.60 -1.50
N LEU A 60 -0.89 7.08 -0.29
CA LEU A 60 -1.95 6.58 0.56
C LEU A 60 -2.12 7.51 1.75
N VAL A 61 -3.28 8.16 1.88
CA VAL A 61 -3.55 9.17 2.90
C VAL A 61 -4.73 8.75 3.76
N LYS A 62 -4.53 8.70 5.07
CA LYS A 62 -5.58 8.37 6.04
C LYS A 62 -6.52 9.56 6.17
N THR A 63 -7.79 9.33 5.84
CA THR A 63 -8.81 10.38 5.86
C THR A 63 -9.43 10.50 7.25
N LYS A 64 -9.64 11.75 7.69
CA LYS A 64 -10.38 12.04 8.94
C LYS A 64 -11.84 12.32 8.56
N GLY A 65 -12.78 11.69 9.27
CA GLY A 65 -14.22 12.01 9.17
C GLY A 65 -15.05 11.24 8.12
N ILE A 66 -14.44 10.42 7.25
CA ILE A 66 -15.18 9.60 6.27
C ILE A 66 -15.59 8.23 6.87
N GLY A 67 -14.80 7.71 7.80
CA GLY A 67 -15.09 6.46 8.51
C GLY A 67 -13.88 5.93 9.28
N PRO A 68 -14.06 4.93 10.16
CA PRO A 68 -12.94 4.28 10.84
C PRO A 68 -12.03 3.61 9.80
N ASN A 69 -10.72 3.89 9.86
CA ASN A 69 -9.69 3.34 8.97
C ASN A 69 -9.90 3.62 7.47
N ALA A 70 -10.57 4.71 7.10
CA ALA A 70 -10.69 5.12 5.71
C ALA A 70 -9.37 5.71 5.18
N TRP A 71 -8.91 5.18 4.04
CA TRP A 71 -7.72 5.66 3.34
C TRP A 71 -8.06 6.03 1.91
N LEU A 72 -7.41 7.08 1.40
CA LEU A 72 -7.48 7.50 0.01
C LEU A 72 -6.19 7.09 -0.69
N LEU A 73 -6.32 6.38 -1.81
CA LEU A 73 -5.22 6.07 -2.72
C LEU A 73 -5.24 7.07 -3.88
N ILE A 74 -4.14 7.77 -4.09
CA ILE A 74 -4.00 8.83 -5.11
C ILE A 74 -2.81 8.46 -6.00
N THR A 75 -3.01 8.54 -7.32
CA THR A 75 -1.91 8.49 -8.29
C THR A 75 -1.39 9.89 -8.53
N HIS A 76 -0.08 10.03 -8.69
CA HIS A 76 0.47 11.27 -9.24
C HIS A 76 0.18 11.42 -10.74
#